data_AF-A0A5C5RGP0-F1
#
_entry.id   AF-A0A5C5RGP0-F1
#
_cell.length_a   1.000
_cell.length_b   1.000
_cell.length_c   1.000
_cell.angle_alpha   90.00
_cell.angle_beta   90.00
_cell.angle_gamma   90.00
#
_symmetry.space_group_name_H-M   'P 1'
#
loop_
_entity.id
_entity.type
_entity.pdbx_description
1 polymer ?
#
loop_
_entity_poly.entity_id
_entity_poly.type
_entity_poly.pdbx_seq_one_letter_code
_entity_poly.pdbx_strand_id
1 'polypeptide(L)'
;MPTSTPTPDAGTPAPTDGTTPGDSTQAPPVDPADLTPETWGAIIAVLGLDDTATSDDVLAAVTDLATAEAAGAGAPSAIVAAARKRGLTVLDADQVAKLRRDALEGQKIQAKANTDRREGLVAAAINRGAITPGRRKHWLALLEADPGMEQILASTPAETAVPLTEIGHSVDLDHSQMTGGDPDAGRWVR
;
A
#
# COMPACT_ATOMS: atom_id res chain seq x y z
N MET A 1 -21.06 -24.31 -85.80
CA MET A 1 -20.81 -22.87 -86.01
C MET A 1 -21.20 -22.14 -84.73
N PRO A 2 -20.34 -21.32 -84.10
CA PRO A 2 -18.87 -21.33 -84.08
C PRO A 2 -18.36 -22.21 -82.89
N THR A 3 -17.21 -22.91 -82.86
CA THR A 3 -15.81 -22.67 -83.27
C THR A 3 -15.08 -21.58 -82.50
N SER A 4 -14.31 -21.98 -81.48
CA SER A 4 -12.98 -21.41 -81.15
C SER A 4 -12.22 -22.24 -80.11
N THR A 5 -11.18 -22.95 -80.58
CA THR A 5 -9.96 -23.35 -79.85
C THR A 5 -8.81 -23.03 -80.81
N PRO A 6 -7.70 -22.38 -80.40
CA PRO A 6 -6.55 -23.05 -79.76
C PRO A 6 -5.92 -22.15 -78.64
N THR A 7 -4.80 -22.43 -77.96
CA THR A 7 -3.86 -23.58 -77.89
C THR A 7 -3.31 -23.67 -76.44
N PRO A 8 -2.71 -24.78 -75.97
CA PRO A 8 -2.25 -24.92 -74.58
C PRO A 8 -0.84 -24.35 -74.35
N ASP A 9 -0.58 -23.89 -73.12
CA ASP A 9 0.77 -23.87 -72.54
C ASP A 9 0.91 -25.05 -71.55
N ALA A 10 2.12 -25.59 -71.42
CA ALA A 10 2.37 -26.91 -70.86
C ALA A 10 3.34 -26.90 -69.68
N GLY A 11 3.09 -27.75 -68.69
CA GLY A 11 4.14 -28.24 -67.78
C GLY A 11 3.92 -27.96 -66.29
N THR A 12 3.25 -28.90 -65.63
CA THR A 12 3.52 -29.24 -64.22
C THR A 12 4.44 -30.47 -64.26
N PRO A 13 5.60 -30.47 -63.57
CA PRO A 13 5.65 -31.11 -62.25
C PRO A 13 6.58 -30.45 -61.21
N ALA A 14 6.22 -30.60 -59.94
CA ALA A 14 7.12 -30.49 -58.78
C ALA A 14 7.88 -31.84 -58.58
N PRO A 15 8.81 -32.00 -57.60
CA PRO A 15 9.35 -31.06 -56.61
C PRO A 15 10.90 -31.05 -56.51
N THR A 16 11.48 -30.16 -55.69
CA THR A 16 12.69 -30.42 -54.86
C THR A 16 12.89 -29.33 -53.78
N ASP A 17 13.68 -29.66 -52.76
CA ASP A 17 13.83 -28.93 -51.48
C ASP A 17 14.61 -27.60 -51.53
N GLY A 18 14.44 -26.77 -50.49
CA GLY A 18 15.21 -25.53 -50.32
C GLY A 18 14.83 -24.66 -49.11
N THR A 19 15.23 -25.07 -47.91
CA THR A 19 15.27 -24.25 -46.67
C THR A 19 15.92 -22.87 -46.96
N THR A 20 15.40 -21.73 -46.50
CA THR A 20 15.73 -21.16 -45.17
C THR A 20 14.95 -19.85 -44.90
N PRO A 21 14.25 -19.70 -43.77
CA PRO A 21 13.94 -18.41 -43.16
C PRO A 21 14.98 -18.10 -42.06
N GLY A 22 15.74 -17.00 -42.21
CA GLY A 22 16.80 -16.71 -41.24
C GLY A 22 17.67 -15.48 -41.54
N ASP A 23 17.08 -14.32 -41.84
CA ASP A 23 17.81 -13.05 -41.69
C ASP A 23 17.59 -12.51 -40.27
N SER A 24 18.41 -13.02 -39.35
CA SER A 24 18.74 -12.31 -38.13
C SER A 24 20.06 -11.59 -38.38
N THR A 25 19.97 -10.33 -38.81
CA THR A 25 21.14 -9.45 -38.99
C THR A 25 21.91 -9.35 -37.67
N GLN A 26 22.97 -10.16 -37.56
CA GLN A 26 23.85 -10.19 -36.41
C GLN A 26 24.66 -8.89 -36.36
N ALA A 27 24.78 -8.30 -35.17
CA ALA A 27 25.70 -7.18 -34.94
C ALA A 27 27.12 -7.55 -35.42
N PRO A 28 27.92 -6.59 -35.93
CA PRO A 28 29.22 -6.89 -36.51
C PRO A 28 30.09 -7.68 -35.53
N PRO A 29 30.83 -8.70 -35.99
CA PRO A 29 31.65 -9.53 -35.12
C PRO A 29 32.69 -8.66 -34.41
N VAL A 30 32.85 -8.92 -33.11
CA VAL A 30 33.94 -8.35 -32.32
C VAL A 30 35.26 -8.85 -32.92
N ASP A 31 36.23 -7.95 -33.13
CA ASP A 31 37.50 -8.30 -33.78
C ASP A 31 38.22 -9.42 -33.00
N PRO A 32 38.64 -10.53 -33.62
CA PRO A 32 39.19 -11.70 -32.92
C PRO A 32 40.63 -11.51 -32.41
N ALA A 33 41.15 -10.28 -32.38
CA ALA A 33 42.57 -9.99 -32.22
C ALA A 33 43.08 -10.01 -30.77
N ASP A 34 42.22 -9.72 -29.77
CA ASP A 34 42.66 -9.47 -28.39
C ASP A 34 41.86 -10.28 -27.33
N LEU A 35 41.80 -11.60 -27.49
CA LEU A 35 41.69 -12.49 -26.31
C LEU A 35 43.07 -12.48 -25.61
N THR A 36 43.36 -11.39 -24.90
CA THR A 36 44.62 -11.23 -24.17
C THR A 36 44.70 -12.28 -23.05
N PRO A 37 45.90 -12.72 -22.64
CA PRO A 37 46.06 -13.71 -21.55
C PRO A 37 45.35 -13.29 -20.24
N GLU A 38 45.26 -11.99 -19.98
CA GLU A 38 44.56 -11.42 -18.83
C GLU A 38 43.05 -11.59 -18.95
N THR A 39 42.47 -11.37 -20.15
CA THR A 39 41.04 -11.64 -20.39
C THR A 39 40.74 -13.13 -20.37
N TRP A 40 41.64 -13.97 -20.87
CA TRP A 40 41.53 -15.43 -20.83
C TRP A 40 41.51 -15.95 -19.39
N GLY A 41 42.48 -15.53 -18.57
CA GLY A 41 42.52 -15.85 -17.14
C GLY A 41 41.31 -15.32 -16.37
N ALA A 42 40.78 -14.14 -16.72
CA ALA A 42 39.56 -13.62 -16.12
C ALA A 42 38.32 -14.48 -16.46
N ILE A 43 38.21 -14.99 -17.70
CA ILE A 43 37.13 -15.88 -18.11
C ILE A 43 37.22 -17.23 -17.36
N ILE A 44 38.40 -17.84 -17.31
CA ILE A 44 38.65 -19.09 -16.55
C ILE A 44 38.31 -18.90 -15.07
N ALA A 45 38.77 -17.82 -14.44
CA ALA A 45 38.52 -17.53 -13.03
C ALA A 45 37.05 -17.25 -12.71
N VAL A 46 36.30 -16.60 -13.62
CA VAL A 46 34.86 -16.37 -13.47
C VAL A 46 34.05 -17.66 -13.63
N LEU A 47 34.49 -18.57 -14.52
CA LEU A 47 33.88 -19.89 -14.69
C LEU A 47 34.31 -20.90 -13.62
N GLY A 48 35.36 -20.62 -12.85
CA GLY A 48 35.91 -21.53 -11.84
C GLY A 48 36.63 -22.74 -12.44
N LEU A 49 37.14 -22.60 -13.67
CA LEU A 49 37.92 -23.61 -14.39
C LEU A 49 39.38 -23.61 -13.92
N ASP A 50 40.11 -24.67 -14.25
CA ASP A 50 41.56 -24.78 -13.99
C ASP A 50 42.37 -23.87 -14.92
N ASP A 51 43.53 -23.39 -14.46
CA ASP A 51 44.44 -22.51 -15.22
C ASP A 51 44.92 -23.12 -16.55
N THR A 52 44.84 -24.45 -16.70
CA THR A 52 45.18 -25.20 -17.92
C THR A 52 43.99 -25.46 -18.87
N ALA A 53 42.79 -24.96 -18.54
CA ALA A 53 41.58 -25.18 -19.33
C ALA A 53 41.71 -24.64 -20.76
N THR A 54 41.30 -25.47 -21.72
CA THR A 54 41.33 -25.16 -23.15
C THR A 54 40.08 -24.39 -23.58
N SER A 55 40.09 -23.87 -24.81
CA SER A 55 38.93 -23.20 -25.39
C SER A 55 37.69 -24.09 -25.50
N ASP A 56 37.89 -25.40 -25.69
CA ASP A 56 36.79 -26.37 -25.73
C ASP A 56 36.20 -26.61 -24.32
N ASP A 57 37.03 -26.61 -23.27
CA ASP A 57 36.57 -26.72 -21.88
C ASP A 57 35.76 -25.48 -21.45
N VAL A 58 36.20 -24.28 -21.85
CA VAL A 58 35.46 -23.02 -21.64
C VAL A 58 34.13 -23.04 -22.39
N LEU A 59 34.12 -23.48 -23.66
CA LEU A 59 32.89 -23.58 -24.46
C LEU A 59 31.91 -24.61 -23.88
N ALA A 60 32.41 -25.76 -23.40
CA ALA A 60 31.61 -26.76 -22.72
C ALA A 60 31.00 -26.19 -21.42
N ALA A 61 31.80 -25.55 -20.56
CA ALA A 61 31.33 -24.98 -19.31
C ALA A 61 30.26 -23.87 -19.52
N VAL A 62 30.44 -23.00 -20.52
CA VAL A 62 29.44 -21.98 -20.90
C VAL A 62 28.18 -22.63 -21.45
N THR A 63 28.29 -23.68 -22.25
CA THR A 63 27.15 -24.42 -22.82
C THR A 63 26.36 -25.14 -21.73
N ASP A 64 27.05 -25.81 -20.80
CA ASP A 64 26.43 -26.47 -19.64
C ASP A 64 25.76 -25.46 -18.70
N LEU A 65 26.39 -24.31 -18.44
CA LEU A 65 25.80 -23.23 -17.65
C LEU A 65 24.53 -22.68 -18.31
N ALA A 66 24.59 -22.35 -19.60
CA ALA A 66 23.44 -21.86 -20.36
C ALA A 66 22.30 -22.91 -20.41
N THR A 67 22.65 -24.19 -20.53
CA THR A 67 21.69 -25.31 -20.55
C THR A 67 21.07 -25.53 -19.17
N ALA A 68 21.85 -25.40 -18.10
CA ALA A 68 21.36 -25.48 -16.71
C ALA A 68 20.47 -24.28 -16.35
N GLU A 69 20.79 -23.07 -16.79
CA GLU A 69 19.92 -21.90 -16.63
C GLU A 69 18.63 -22.02 -17.46
N ALA A 70 18.70 -22.53 -18.71
CA ALA A 70 17.52 -22.77 -19.53
C ALA A 70 16.61 -23.88 -18.95
N ALA A 71 17.18 -24.98 -18.46
CA ALA A 71 16.46 -26.04 -17.75
C ALA A 71 15.86 -25.53 -16.43
N GLY A 72 16.54 -24.58 -15.77
CA GLY A 72 16.01 -23.86 -14.61
C GLY A 72 14.85 -22.92 -14.97
N ALA A 73 14.96 -22.13 -16.01
CA ALA A 73 14.03 -21.03 -16.33
C ALA A 73 12.56 -21.47 -16.51
N GLY A 74 12.31 -22.72 -16.93
CA GLY A 74 10.97 -23.31 -16.99
C GLY A 74 10.44 -23.90 -15.68
N ALA A 75 11.29 -24.10 -14.67
CA ALA A 75 10.93 -24.71 -13.40
C ALA A 75 10.47 -23.65 -12.37
N PRO A 76 9.27 -23.77 -11.77
CA PRO A 76 8.79 -22.83 -10.75
C PRO A 76 9.75 -22.67 -9.55
N SER A 77 10.51 -23.71 -9.23
CA SER A 77 11.55 -23.71 -8.19
C SER A 77 12.73 -22.78 -8.49
N ALA A 78 13.14 -22.65 -9.75
CA ALA A 78 14.24 -21.76 -10.13
C ALA A 78 13.80 -20.29 -10.11
N ILE A 79 12.56 -19.99 -10.51
CA ILE A 79 11.96 -18.65 -10.41
C ILE A 79 11.92 -18.22 -8.93
N VAL A 80 11.51 -19.12 -8.03
CA VAL A 80 11.54 -18.88 -6.57
C VAL A 80 12.97 -18.72 -6.04
N ALA A 81 13.94 -19.50 -6.54
CA ALA A 81 15.34 -19.36 -6.13
C ALA A 81 15.96 -18.04 -6.61
N ALA A 82 15.70 -17.62 -7.85
CA ALA A 82 16.15 -16.35 -8.41
C ALA A 82 15.51 -15.15 -7.71
N ALA A 83 14.22 -15.24 -7.36
CA ALA A 83 13.54 -14.23 -6.55
C ALA A 83 14.18 -14.11 -5.15
N ARG A 84 14.40 -15.23 -4.46
CA ARG A 84 15.06 -15.26 -3.14
C ARG A 84 16.47 -14.69 -3.16
N LYS A 85 17.27 -14.98 -4.20
CA LYS A 85 18.61 -14.36 -4.40
C LYS A 85 18.55 -12.82 -4.49
N ARG A 86 17.39 -12.24 -4.84
CA ARG A 86 17.14 -10.79 -4.91
C ARG A 86 16.32 -10.25 -3.71
N GLY A 87 16.11 -11.05 -2.66
CA GLY A 87 15.29 -10.67 -1.51
C GLY A 87 13.79 -10.61 -1.77
N LEU A 88 13.32 -11.13 -2.92
CA LEU A 88 11.93 -11.11 -3.34
C LEU A 88 11.22 -12.42 -2.97
N THR A 89 9.98 -12.31 -2.49
CA THR A 89 9.09 -13.45 -2.24
C THR A 89 8.08 -13.56 -3.38
N VAL A 90 8.07 -14.70 -4.07
CA VAL A 90 7.04 -15.02 -5.06
C VAL A 90 5.74 -15.32 -4.33
N LEU A 91 4.68 -14.59 -4.67
CA LEU A 91 3.32 -14.80 -4.17
C LEU A 91 2.42 -15.18 -5.33
N ASP A 92 1.46 -16.05 -5.05
CA ASP A 92 0.41 -16.41 -5.99
C ASP A 92 -0.53 -15.21 -6.29
N ALA A 93 -1.10 -15.18 -7.50
CA ALA A 93 -1.93 -14.07 -7.97
C ALA A 93 -3.20 -13.88 -7.12
N ASP A 94 -3.84 -14.96 -6.67
CA ASP A 94 -5.03 -14.88 -5.82
C ASP A 94 -4.68 -14.40 -4.41
N GLN A 95 -3.50 -14.75 -3.90
CA GLN A 95 -2.99 -14.21 -2.63
C GLN A 95 -2.71 -12.71 -2.73
N VAL A 96 -2.10 -12.23 -3.83
CA VAL A 96 -1.91 -10.79 -4.07
C VAL A 96 -3.25 -10.07 -4.21
N ALA A 97 -4.22 -10.65 -4.93
CA ALA A 97 -5.56 -10.09 -5.07
C ALA A 97 -6.29 -10.03 -3.71
N LYS A 98 -6.19 -11.07 -2.88
CA LYS A 98 -6.73 -11.09 -1.53
C LYS A 98 -6.09 -10.03 -0.65
N LEU A 99 -4.76 -9.99 -0.54
CA LEU A 99 -4.03 -9.00 0.27
C LEU A 99 -4.37 -7.55 -0.13
N ARG A 100 -4.59 -7.27 -1.41
CA ARG A 100 -5.05 -5.96 -1.88
C ARG A 100 -6.47 -5.62 -1.40
N ARG A 101 -7.41 -6.58 -1.40
CA ARG A 101 -8.76 -6.39 -0.84
C ARG A 101 -8.69 -6.16 0.67
N ASP A 102 -8.00 -7.05 1.39
CA ASP A 102 -7.83 -7.00 2.84
C ASP A 102 -7.20 -5.66 3.28
N ALA A 103 -6.22 -5.14 2.52
CA ALA A 103 -5.61 -3.83 2.77
C ALA A 103 -6.57 -2.64 2.53
N LEU A 104 -7.38 -2.68 1.46
CA LEU A 104 -8.39 -1.65 1.18
C LEU A 104 -9.53 -1.64 2.21
N GLU A 105 -9.92 -2.82 2.71
CA GLU A 105 -10.88 -2.94 3.81
C GLU A 105 -10.26 -2.46 5.14
N GLY A 106 -9.01 -2.81 5.42
CA GLY A 106 -8.26 -2.30 6.56
C GLY A 106 -8.16 -0.77 6.58
N GLN A 107 -7.89 -0.12 5.44
CA GLN A 107 -7.89 1.34 5.33
C GLN A 107 -9.26 1.96 5.64
N LYS A 108 -10.35 1.37 5.13
CA LYS A 108 -11.72 1.83 5.44
C LYS A 108 -12.06 1.68 6.93
N ILE A 109 -11.68 0.55 7.53
CA ILE A 109 -11.90 0.28 8.96
C ILE A 109 -11.10 1.25 9.83
N GLN A 110 -9.83 1.51 9.52
CA GLN A 110 -9.02 2.50 10.25
C GLN A 110 -9.58 3.92 10.09
N ALA A 111 -9.98 4.33 8.89
CA ALA A 111 -10.60 5.63 8.68
C ALA A 111 -11.88 5.81 9.51
N LYS A 112 -12.74 4.77 9.58
CA LYS A 112 -13.92 4.78 10.45
C LYS A 112 -13.54 4.83 11.93
N ALA A 113 -12.62 3.97 12.39
CA ALA A 113 -12.19 3.92 13.78
C ALA A 113 -11.60 5.26 14.26
N ASN A 114 -10.85 5.97 13.42
CA ASN A 114 -10.29 7.29 13.72
C ASN A 114 -11.39 8.37 13.83
N THR A 115 -12.46 8.28 13.05
CA THR A 115 -13.61 9.19 13.18
C THR A 115 -14.44 8.87 14.42
N ASP A 116 -14.78 7.59 14.64
CA ASP A 116 -15.53 7.16 15.82
C ASP A 116 -14.80 7.51 17.14
N ARG A 117 -13.45 7.39 17.15
CA ARG A 117 -12.58 7.84 18.27
C ARG A 117 -12.71 9.35 18.53
N ARG A 118 -12.55 10.18 17.50
CA ARG A 118 -12.64 11.65 17.62
C ARG A 118 -14.02 12.08 18.10
N GLU A 119 -15.09 11.47 17.57
CA GLU A 119 -16.46 11.71 18.02
C GLU A 119 -16.69 11.31 19.48
N GLY A 120 -16.15 10.17 19.91
CA GLY A 120 -16.19 9.72 21.30
C GLY A 120 -15.49 10.69 22.26
N LEU A 121 -14.29 11.17 21.91
CA LEU A 121 -13.53 12.15 22.70
C LEU A 121 -14.28 13.49 22.84
N VAL A 122 -14.82 14.02 21.74
CA VAL A 122 -15.60 15.26 21.74
C VAL A 122 -16.91 15.09 22.53
N ALA A 123 -17.60 13.95 22.40
CA ALA A 123 -18.80 13.65 23.19
C ALA A 123 -18.50 13.58 24.69
N ALA A 124 -17.41 12.90 25.08
CA ALA A 124 -16.97 12.81 26.48
C ALA A 124 -16.60 14.19 27.05
N ALA A 125 -15.95 15.06 26.27
CA ALA A 125 -15.62 16.42 26.70
C ALA A 125 -16.85 17.32 26.85
N ILE A 126 -17.88 17.16 26.01
CA ILE A 126 -19.17 17.85 26.17
C ILE A 126 -19.87 17.39 27.46
N ASN A 127 -19.95 16.08 27.69
CA ASN A 127 -20.61 15.51 28.88
C ASN A 127 -19.90 15.91 30.19
N ARG A 128 -18.62 16.26 30.13
CA ARG A 128 -17.81 16.78 31.25
C ARG A 128 -17.95 18.30 31.47
N GLY A 129 -18.71 19.01 30.63
CA GLY A 129 -18.80 20.48 30.64
C GLY A 129 -17.51 21.20 30.23
N ALA A 130 -16.51 20.47 29.72
CA ALA A 130 -15.21 21.01 29.31
C ALA A 130 -15.31 21.82 28.01
N ILE A 131 -16.26 21.49 27.13
CA ILE A 131 -16.58 22.24 25.91
C ILE A 131 -18.11 22.35 25.73
N THR A 132 -18.58 23.41 25.07
CA THR A 132 -20.01 23.60 24.81
C THR A 132 -20.50 22.72 23.65
N PRO A 133 -21.76 22.20 23.68
CA PRO A 133 -22.32 21.40 22.59
C PRO A 133 -22.28 22.08 21.22
N GLY A 134 -22.49 23.40 21.18
CA GLY A 134 -22.45 24.19 19.94
C GLY A 134 -21.09 24.21 19.25
N ARG A 135 -19.99 23.98 19.99
CA ARG A 135 -18.63 23.90 19.42
C ARG A 135 -18.24 22.50 18.93
N ARG A 136 -19.11 21.47 19.05
CA ARG A 136 -18.84 20.09 18.61
C ARG A 136 -18.23 20.01 17.20
N LYS A 137 -18.87 20.65 16.21
CA LYS A 137 -18.43 20.61 14.80
C LYS A 137 -17.04 21.24 14.61
N HIS A 138 -16.74 22.32 15.34
CA HIS A 138 -15.45 22.98 15.28
C HIS A 138 -14.34 22.10 15.87
N TRP A 139 -14.59 21.45 17.01
CA TRP A 139 -13.63 20.50 17.60
C TRP A 139 -13.39 19.26 16.74
N LEU A 140 -14.42 18.72 16.07
CA LEU A 140 -14.23 17.60 15.14
C LEU A 140 -13.36 17.97 13.93
N ALA A 141 -13.59 19.14 13.33
CA ALA A 141 -12.75 19.67 12.25
C ALA A 141 -11.31 19.97 12.73
N LEU A 142 -11.15 20.48 13.95
CA LEU A 142 -9.84 20.74 14.55
C LEU A 142 -9.05 19.44 14.77
N LEU A 143 -9.70 18.40 15.29
CA LEU A 143 -9.10 17.07 15.48
C LEU A 143 -8.89 16.30 14.16
N GLU A 144 -9.48 16.74 13.05
CA GLU A 144 -9.14 16.24 11.71
C GLU A 144 -7.85 16.86 11.18
N ALA A 145 -7.65 18.15 11.43
CA ALA A 145 -6.46 18.89 11.00
C ALA A 145 -5.24 18.64 11.92
N ASP A 146 -5.46 18.50 13.23
CA ASP A 146 -4.41 18.30 14.23
C ASP A 146 -4.83 17.27 15.31
N PRO A 147 -4.37 16.01 15.21
CA PRO A 147 -4.55 14.99 16.24
C PRO A 147 -3.89 15.34 17.59
N GLY A 148 -2.92 16.26 17.64
CA GLY A 148 -2.27 16.71 18.88
C GLY A 148 -3.25 17.40 19.84
N MET A 149 -4.32 17.99 19.31
CA MET A 149 -5.37 18.64 20.11
C MET A 149 -6.22 17.67 20.93
N GLU A 150 -6.11 16.34 20.73
CA GLU A 150 -6.69 15.34 21.65
C GLU A 150 -6.15 15.54 23.09
N GLN A 151 -4.85 15.85 23.24
CA GLN A 151 -4.22 16.02 24.54
C GLN A 151 -4.72 17.28 25.27
N ILE A 152 -4.91 18.38 24.53
CA ILE A 152 -5.48 19.63 25.07
C ILE A 152 -6.93 19.41 25.53
N LEU A 153 -7.73 18.68 24.75
CA LEU A 153 -9.11 18.36 25.10
C LEU A 153 -9.21 17.42 26.32
N ALA A 154 -8.23 16.53 26.48
CA ALA A 154 -8.07 15.70 27.68
C ALA A 154 -7.63 16.52 28.91
N SER A 155 -6.71 17.48 28.76
CA SER A 155 -6.20 18.31 29.85
C SER A 155 -7.16 19.44 30.29
N THR A 156 -8.14 19.80 29.45
CA THR A 156 -9.12 20.85 29.79
C THR A 156 -9.95 20.41 31.02
N PRO A 157 -9.96 21.19 32.13
CA PRO A 157 -10.71 20.81 33.32
C PRO A 157 -12.21 20.61 33.05
N ALA A 158 -12.85 19.78 33.88
CA ALA A 158 -14.30 19.66 33.92
C ALA A 158 -14.96 21.03 34.16
N GLU A 159 -16.17 21.21 33.62
CA GLU A 159 -17.02 22.39 33.84
C GLU A 159 -16.46 23.75 33.36
N THR A 160 -15.27 23.77 32.72
CA THR A 160 -14.61 24.99 32.21
C THR A 160 -15.50 25.85 31.30
N ALA A 161 -16.39 25.22 30.52
CA ALA A 161 -17.22 25.90 29.52
C ALA A 161 -18.72 25.84 29.82
N VAL A 162 -19.17 24.85 30.59
CA VAL A 162 -20.55 24.69 31.05
C VAL A 162 -20.50 24.21 32.50
N PRO A 163 -20.93 25.02 33.48
CA PRO A 163 -21.15 24.56 34.85
C PRO A 163 -22.18 23.43 34.85
N LEU A 164 -21.83 22.30 35.45
CA LEU A 164 -22.69 21.13 35.62
C LEU A 164 -23.04 20.89 37.10
N THR A 165 -22.22 21.42 38.00
CA THR A 165 -22.51 21.54 39.43
C THR A 165 -23.34 22.82 39.67
N GLU A 166 -24.41 22.71 40.47
CA GLU A 166 -25.25 23.87 40.82
C GLU A 166 -24.47 24.87 41.70
N ILE A 167 -24.16 26.05 41.15
CA ILE A 167 -23.59 27.16 41.93
C ILE A 167 -24.72 28.01 42.51
N GLY A 168 -25.26 27.52 43.63
CA GLY A 168 -26.18 28.26 44.50
C GLY A 168 -27.62 27.78 44.44
N HIS A 169 -28.08 27.17 45.53
CA HIS A 169 -29.50 27.18 45.85
C HIS A 169 -29.91 28.62 46.20
N SER A 170 -30.98 29.11 45.58
CA SER A 170 -31.73 30.22 46.14
C SER A 170 -32.27 29.78 47.49
N VAL A 171 -31.75 30.36 48.58
CA VAL A 171 -32.43 30.27 49.87
C VAL A 171 -33.79 30.93 49.72
N ASP A 172 -34.84 30.12 49.73
CA ASP A 172 -36.18 30.61 50.02
C ASP A 172 -36.12 31.17 51.45
N LEU A 173 -36.06 32.50 51.55
CA LEU A 173 -36.10 33.19 52.82
C LEU A 173 -37.52 33.07 53.34
N ASP A 174 -37.77 31.97 54.06
CA ASP A 174 -39.03 31.55 54.65
C ASP A 174 -39.80 32.73 55.25
N HIS A 175 -40.73 33.28 54.45
CA HIS A 175 -41.60 34.39 54.83
C HIS A 175 -42.77 33.87 55.71
N SER A 176 -42.45 33.04 56.70
CA SER A 176 -43.39 32.43 57.64
C SER A 176 -43.02 32.67 59.12
N GLN A 177 -41.88 33.33 59.40
CA GLN A 177 -41.49 33.72 60.77
C GLN A 177 -41.80 35.19 61.15
N MET A 178 -42.72 35.85 60.44
CA MET A 178 -43.21 37.20 60.82
C MET A 178 -44.75 37.28 60.96
N THR A 179 -45.35 36.28 61.63
CA THR A 179 -46.74 36.37 62.15
C THR A 179 -46.83 35.87 63.60
N GLY A 180 -45.93 36.34 64.46
CA GLY A 180 -45.88 36.01 65.90
C GLY A 180 -45.82 37.24 66.82
N GLY A 181 -46.98 37.81 67.16
CA GLY A 181 -47.15 39.00 68.04
C GLY A 181 -47.21 40.32 67.24
N ASP A 182 -48.25 41.15 67.36
CA ASP A 182 -48.70 41.82 68.59
C ASP A 182 -50.17 42.30 68.45
N PRO A 183 -51.08 42.09 69.43
CA PRO A 183 -52.48 42.51 69.35
C PRO A 183 -52.78 43.98 69.73
N ASP A 184 -51.80 44.87 69.91
CA ASP A 184 -52.04 46.29 70.29
C ASP A 184 -51.92 47.33 69.16
N ALA A 185 -52.54 47.04 68.01
CA ALA A 185 -52.73 48.00 66.91
C ALA A 185 -53.86 49.01 67.20
N GLY A 186 -53.83 49.68 68.35
CA GLY A 186 -54.98 50.42 68.90
C GLY A 186 -54.76 51.87 69.36
N ARG A 187 -53.52 52.41 69.39
CA ARG A 187 -53.26 53.65 70.17
C ARG A 187 -52.22 54.62 69.60
N TRP A 188 -52.47 55.20 68.42
CA TRP A 188 -51.78 56.43 67.97
C TRP A 188 -52.73 57.43 67.27
N VAL A 189 -53.74 57.92 68.01
CA VAL A 189 -54.50 59.13 67.66
C VAL A 189 -54.76 59.98 68.91
N ARG A 190 -53.77 60.81 69.28
CA ARG A 190 -53.89 62.19 69.78
C ARG A 190 -52.54 62.74 70.22
#